data_AF-A0A1I0KJT6-F1
#
_entry.id   AF-A0A1I0KJT6-F1
#
_cell.length_a   1.000
_cell.length_b   1.000
_cell.length_c   1.000
_cell.angle_alpha   90.00
_cell.angle_beta   90.00
_cell.angle_gamma   90.00
#
_symmetry.space_group_name_H-M   'P 1'
#
loop_
_entity.id
_entity.type
_entity.pdbx_description
1 polymer ?
#
loop_
_entity_poly.entity_id
_entity_poly.type
_entity_poly.pdbx_seq_one_letter_code
_entity_poly.pdbx_strand_id
1 'polypeptide(L)'
;MKSFKWKWQDTLVVILGVLTLGYGLINYGKLPDQLPSHFGISGEVDSYWSKNSVFILAAVMGLLFPIGMQFIRKIDPKRENYERFEHAYKMIRLFIAVVFDAFFVISVSYGLDDQFQAGKWALVLVGLMILLLGNYLPQVKDNYFIGIRTPWTLNNPDVWRRTHRFSGLVWTAGGLLILIGVFLPKPAMVTMLVASLALITILPLFYSWMISERKKA
;
A
#
# COMPACT_ATOMS: atom_id res chain seq x y z
N MET A 1 2.92 25.38 16.90
CA MET A 1 4.03 24.40 16.80
C MET A 1 3.85 23.28 17.82
N LYS A 2 3.24 22.15 17.44
CA LYS A 2 3.15 20.99 18.36
C LYS A 2 4.28 20.01 18.07
N SER A 3 5.05 19.75 19.13
CA SER A 3 6.10 18.75 19.30
C SER A 3 5.69 17.38 18.74
N PHE A 4 6.68 16.53 18.49
CA PHE A 4 6.48 15.10 18.28
C PHE A 4 5.42 14.56 19.25
N LYS A 5 4.33 13.98 18.71
CA LYS A 5 3.24 13.42 19.51
C LYS A 5 3.11 11.95 19.18
N TRP A 6 3.72 11.13 20.03
CA TRP A 6 3.52 9.69 20.04
C TRP A 6 2.04 9.37 20.20
N LYS A 7 1.53 8.50 19.34
CA LYS A 7 0.15 8.00 19.39
C LYS A 7 0.14 6.47 19.33
N TRP A 8 -1.06 5.91 19.46
CA TRP A 8 -1.25 4.47 19.41
C TRP A 8 -0.75 3.87 18.08
N GLN A 9 -0.85 4.59 16.97
CA GLN A 9 -0.31 4.13 15.68
C GLN A 9 1.20 3.92 15.74
N ASP A 10 1.94 4.84 16.38
CA ASP A 10 3.40 4.74 16.52
C ASP A 10 3.78 3.55 17.40
N THR A 11 2.98 3.32 18.45
CA THR A 11 3.13 2.16 19.33
C THR A 11 2.92 0.86 18.54
N LEU A 12 1.88 0.79 17.71
CA LEU A 12 1.64 -0.38 16.87
C LEU A 12 2.73 -0.58 15.81
N VAL A 13 3.20 0.47 15.15
CA VAL A 13 4.33 0.39 14.20
C VAL A 13 5.54 -0.25 14.87
N VAL A 14 5.89 0.19 16.09
CA VAL A 14 7.03 -0.39 16.81
C VAL A 14 6.76 -1.83 17.24
N ILE A 15 5.60 -2.10 17.85
CA ILE A 15 5.27 -3.45 18.31
C ILE A 15 5.27 -4.43 17.15
N LEU A 16 4.57 -4.12 16.06
CA LEU A 16 4.49 -4.97 14.88
C LEU A 16 5.86 -5.12 14.24
N GLY A 17 6.59 -4.03 13.97
CA GLY A 17 7.91 -4.11 13.35
C GLY A 17 8.90 -4.94 14.17
N VAL A 18 8.92 -4.79 15.51
CA VAL A 18 9.78 -5.58 16.39
C VAL A 18 9.35 -7.05 16.44
N LEU A 19 8.06 -7.34 16.54
CA LEU A 19 7.55 -8.72 16.52
C LEU A 19 7.88 -9.41 15.19
N THR A 20 7.72 -8.70 14.09
CA THR A 20 7.92 -9.23 12.74
C THR A 20 9.40 -9.49 12.47
N LEU A 21 10.29 -8.54 12.82
CA LEU A 21 11.73 -8.76 12.78
C LEU A 21 12.17 -9.87 13.72
N GLY A 22 11.58 -9.93 14.93
CA GLY A 22 11.82 -11.00 15.91
C GLY A 22 11.49 -12.38 15.35
N TYR A 23 10.35 -12.53 14.67
CA TYR A 23 9.96 -13.76 13.97
C TYR A 23 11.01 -14.18 12.92
N GLY A 24 11.50 -13.24 12.12
CA GLY A 24 12.58 -13.50 11.18
C GLY A 24 13.88 -13.91 11.88
N LEU A 25 14.30 -13.18 12.91
CA LEU A 25 15.56 -13.40 13.62
C LEU A 25 15.61 -14.75 14.34
N ILE A 26 14.51 -15.15 14.98
CA ILE A 26 14.38 -16.48 15.63
C ILE A 26 14.57 -17.61 14.61
N ASN A 27 14.16 -17.39 13.37
CA ASN A 27 14.23 -18.37 12.29
C ASN A 27 15.46 -18.20 11.39
N TYR A 28 16.29 -17.19 11.61
CA TYR A 28 17.33 -16.76 10.67
C TYR A 28 18.30 -17.89 10.27
N GLY A 29 18.68 -18.74 11.23
CA GLY A 29 19.58 -19.87 10.99
C GLY A 29 18.99 -20.99 10.12
N LYS A 30 17.66 -21.05 9.96
CA LYS A 30 16.96 -22.02 9.12
C LYS A 30 16.65 -21.49 7.72
N LEU A 31 16.78 -20.18 7.52
CA LEU A 31 16.40 -19.55 6.25
C LEU A 31 17.48 -19.78 5.18
N PRO A 32 17.07 -20.02 3.92
CA PRO A 32 17.97 -20.01 2.79
C PRO A 32 18.62 -18.63 2.61
N ASP A 33 19.74 -18.58 1.88
CA ASP A 33 20.46 -17.33 1.63
C ASP A 33 19.69 -16.33 0.79
N GLN A 34 18.65 -16.78 0.09
CA GLN A 34 17.77 -15.96 -0.73
C GLN A 34 16.31 -16.14 -0.33
N LEU A 35 15.57 -15.04 -0.28
CA LEU A 35 14.14 -15.01 0.05
C LEU A 35 13.35 -14.32 -1.08
N PRO A 36 12.07 -14.66 -1.28
CA PRO A 36 11.22 -14.00 -2.26
C PRO A 36 11.19 -12.49 -2.04
N SER A 37 11.40 -11.74 -3.12
CA SER A 37 11.32 -10.27 -3.15
C SER A 37 10.22 -9.77 -4.09
N HIS A 38 9.71 -10.62 -4.99
CA HIS A 38 8.60 -10.29 -5.87
C HIS A 38 7.79 -11.54 -6.22
N PHE A 39 6.51 -11.33 -6.50
CA PHE A 39 5.57 -12.36 -6.95
C PHE A 39 4.95 -11.91 -8.28
N GLY A 40 5.00 -12.77 -9.28
CA GLY A 40 4.41 -12.52 -10.59
C GLY A 40 2.89 -12.53 -10.56
N ILE A 41 2.27 -12.23 -11.71
CA ILE A 41 0.80 -12.19 -11.86
C ILE A 41 0.11 -13.53 -11.57
N SER A 42 0.85 -14.64 -11.72
CA SER A 42 0.40 -16.01 -11.43
C SER A 42 0.45 -16.35 -9.93
N GLY A 43 1.01 -15.48 -9.10
CA GLY A 43 1.34 -15.74 -7.70
C GLY A 43 2.66 -16.51 -7.51
N GLU A 44 3.39 -16.84 -8.57
CA GLU A 44 4.69 -17.51 -8.45
C GLU A 44 5.79 -16.52 -8.10
N VAL A 45 6.79 -16.97 -7.35
CA VAL A 45 7.99 -16.15 -7.07
C VAL A 45 8.81 -16.03 -8.35
N ASP A 46 9.04 -14.82 -8.81
CA ASP A 46 9.82 -14.52 -10.02
C ASP A 46 11.08 -13.68 -9.72
N SER A 47 11.24 -13.21 -8.47
CA SER A 47 12.44 -12.53 -8.01
C SER A 47 12.79 -12.88 -6.57
N TYR A 48 14.10 -12.95 -6.31
CA TYR A 48 14.68 -13.25 -5.01
C TYR A 48 15.74 -12.22 -4.66
N TRP A 49 15.83 -11.86 -3.38
CA TRP A 49 16.91 -11.05 -2.82
C TRP A 49 17.66 -11.82 -1.73
N SER A 50 18.86 -11.35 -1.38
CA SER A 50 19.58 -11.92 -0.23
C SER A 50 18.73 -11.82 1.04
N LYS A 51 18.80 -12.82 1.93
CA LYS A 51 18.06 -12.78 3.20
C LYS A 51 18.34 -11.49 3.99
N ASN A 52 19.59 -11.03 4.00
CA ASN A 52 19.97 -9.78 4.64
C ASN A 52 19.27 -8.56 4.03
N SER A 53 19.18 -8.49 2.69
CA SER A 53 18.48 -7.41 2.00
C SER A 53 17.00 -7.38 2.37
N VAL A 54 16.35 -8.54 2.52
CA VAL A 54 14.94 -8.62 2.92
C VAL A 54 14.73 -8.19 4.37
N PHE A 55 15.64 -8.55 5.28
CA PHE A 55 15.62 -8.06 6.67
C PHE A 55 15.86 -6.55 6.77
N ILE A 56 16.81 -6.02 5.99
CA ILE A 56 17.07 -4.57 5.93
C ILE A 56 15.84 -3.84 5.38
N LEU A 57 15.23 -4.36 4.31
CA LEU A 57 14.01 -3.78 3.75
C LEU A 57 12.90 -3.72 4.80
N ALA A 58 12.67 -4.81 5.54
CA ALA A 58 11.67 -4.85 6.60
C ALA A 58 11.98 -3.88 7.75
N ALA A 59 13.23 -3.84 8.21
CA ALA A 59 13.64 -2.90 9.26
C ALA A 59 13.49 -1.44 8.82
N VAL A 60 13.89 -1.12 7.59
CA VAL A 60 13.83 0.26 7.10
C VAL A 60 12.40 0.64 6.73
N MET A 61 11.67 -0.16 5.95
CA MET A 61 10.33 0.21 5.44
C MET A 61 9.19 -0.12 6.41
N GLY A 62 9.31 -1.19 7.21
CA GLY A 62 8.32 -1.60 8.21
C GLY A 62 8.40 -0.80 9.51
N LEU A 63 9.62 -0.46 9.95
CA LEU A 63 9.85 0.19 11.25
C LEU A 63 10.37 1.62 11.13
N LEU A 64 11.54 1.82 10.52
CA LEU A 64 12.24 3.12 10.60
C LEU A 64 11.56 4.20 9.74
N PHE A 65 11.10 3.87 8.55
CA PHE A 65 10.52 4.83 7.60
C PHE A 65 9.18 5.40 8.08
N PRO A 66 8.21 4.60 8.57
CA PRO A 66 6.96 5.13 9.14
C PRO A 66 7.19 6.09 10.32
N ILE A 67 8.20 5.82 11.16
CA ILE A 67 8.64 6.73 12.22
C ILE A 67 9.36 7.96 11.62
N GLY A 68 10.23 7.77 10.63
CA GLY A 68 10.93 8.83 9.92
C GLY A 68 9.99 9.84 9.23
N MET A 69 8.85 9.36 8.73
CA MET A 69 7.81 10.20 8.13
C MET A 69 7.27 11.26 9.11
N GLN A 70 7.34 11.05 10.43
CA GLN A 70 7.05 12.09 11.44
C GLN A 70 7.80 13.42 11.17
N PHE A 71 9.00 13.32 10.59
CA PHE A 71 9.92 14.42 10.32
C PHE A 71 9.81 14.94 8.88
N ILE A 72 9.50 14.07 7.90
CA ILE A 72 9.40 14.43 6.47
C ILE A 72 8.38 15.56 6.24
N ARG A 73 7.29 15.61 7.01
CA ARG A 73 6.31 16.71 6.94
C ARG A 73 6.92 18.11 7.08
N LYS A 74 8.10 18.23 7.70
CA LYS A 74 8.77 19.53 7.88
C LYS A 74 9.36 20.08 6.58
N ILE A 75 9.63 19.20 5.61
CA ILE A 75 10.26 19.50 4.33
C ILE A 75 9.20 19.90 3.28
N ASP A 76 7.93 19.50 3.48
CA ASP A 76 6.83 19.80 2.55
C ASP A 76 6.50 21.31 2.53
N PRO A 77 6.54 22.00 1.38
CA PRO A 77 6.16 23.40 1.26
C PRO A 77 4.71 23.69 1.69
N LYS A 78 3.82 22.70 1.60
CA LYS A 78 2.42 22.74 2.03
C LYS A 78 2.19 22.03 3.37
N ARG A 79 3.20 22.02 4.27
CA ARG A 79 3.14 21.37 5.60
C ARG A 79 1.91 21.74 6.45
N GLU A 80 1.33 22.93 6.28
CA GLU A 80 0.14 23.38 7.00
C GLU A 80 -1.10 22.54 6.69
N ASN A 81 -1.17 21.94 5.50
CA ASN A 81 -2.28 21.06 5.14
C ASN A 81 -2.29 19.76 5.96
N TYR A 82 -1.15 19.29 6.46
CA TYR A 82 -1.07 18.06 7.27
C TYR A 82 -1.81 18.19 8.61
N GLU A 83 -1.96 19.40 9.14
CA GLU A 83 -2.80 19.63 10.33
C GLU A 83 -4.27 19.32 10.03
N ARG A 84 -4.70 19.49 8.78
CA ARG A 84 -6.09 19.26 8.32
C ARG A 84 -6.39 17.78 8.04
N PHE A 85 -5.39 16.90 8.03
CA PHE A 85 -5.55 15.45 7.82
C PHE A 85 -4.62 14.60 8.70
N GLU A 86 -4.25 15.10 9.89
CA GLU A 86 -3.26 14.47 10.78
C GLU A 86 -3.58 13.00 11.10
N HIS A 87 -4.86 12.68 11.28
CA HIS A 87 -5.31 11.30 11.50
C HIS A 87 -5.05 10.40 10.29
N ALA A 88 -5.46 10.83 9.09
CA ALA A 88 -5.23 10.08 7.86
C ALA A 88 -3.74 9.89 7.61
N TYR A 89 -2.93 10.92 7.85
CA TYR A 89 -1.47 10.81 7.73
C TYR A 89 -0.89 9.72 8.64
N LYS A 90 -1.30 9.69 9.91
CA LYS A 90 -0.87 8.65 10.87
C LYS A 90 -1.30 7.25 10.45
N MET A 91 -2.52 7.11 9.95
CA MET A 91 -3.03 5.85 9.43
C MET A 91 -2.26 5.38 8.19
N ILE A 92 -1.86 6.29 7.29
CA ILE A 92 -1.02 5.96 6.14
C ILE A 92 0.34 5.40 6.58
N ARG A 93 0.95 5.95 7.64
CA ARG A 93 2.24 5.40 8.13
C ARG A 93 2.08 4.00 8.71
N LEU A 94 1.03 3.79 9.52
CA LEU A 94 0.70 2.47 10.06
C LEU A 94 0.41 1.47 8.93
N PHE A 95 -0.31 1.91 7.90
CA PHE A 95 -0.59 1.09 6.73
C PHE A 95 0.68 0.67 5.99
N ILE A 96 1.61 1.60 5.76
CA ILE A 96 2.92 1.29 5.15
C ILE A 96 3.66 0.25 6.00
N ALA A 97 3.74 0.45 7.32
CA ALA A 97 4.38 -0.49 8.23
C ALA A 97 3.79 -1.90 8.10
N VAL A 98 2.46 -2.02 8.24
CA VAL A 98 1.75 -3.30 8.18
C VAL A 98 1.94 -4.01 6.84
N VAL A 99 1.98 -3.28 5.73
CA VAL A 99 2.20 -3.86 4.40
C VAL A 99 3.60 -4.49 4.30
N PHE A 100 4.64 -3.77 4.72
CA PHE A 100 6.00 -4.27 4.67
C PHE A 100 6.24 -5.39 5.68
N ASP A 101 5.66 -5.29 6.87
CA ASP A 101 5.70 -6.36 7.88
C ASP A 101 5.01 -7.63 7.36
N ALA A 102 3.80 -7.51 6.81
CA ALA A 102 3.07 -8.65 6.24
C ALA A 102 3.83 -9.31 5.08
N PHE A 103 4.40 -8.49 4.18
CA PHE A 103 5.24 -9.00 3.11
C PHE A 103 6.47 -9.74 3.65
N PHE A 104 7.13 -9.21 4.68
CA PHE A 104 8.26 -9.86 5.31
C PHE A 104 7.88 -11.21 5.95
N VAL A 105 6.73 -11.29 6.64
CA VAL A 105 6.23 -12.58 7.17
C VAL A 105 6.00 -13.58 6.04
N ILE A 106 5.41 -13.14 4.92
CA ILE A 106 5.17 -14.00 3.75
C ILE A 106 6.50 -14.54 3.21
N SER A 107 7.49 -13.67 3.00
CA SER A 107 8.80 -14.08 2.48
C SER A 107 9.56 -15.00 3.42
N VAL A 108 9.55 -14.73 4.74
CA VAL A 108 10.18 -15.60 5.75
C VAL A 108 9.47 -16.94 5.83
N SER A 109 8.14 -16.96 5.79
CA SER A 109 7.36 -18.21 5.86
C SER A 109 7.59 -19.09 4.64
N TYR A 110 7.71 -18.49 3.45
CA TYR A 110 8.15 -19.21 2.25
C TYR A 110 9.58 -19.74 2.35
N GLY A 111 10.48 -18.95 2.95
CA GLY A 111 11.86 -19.39 3.17
C GLY A 111 11.98 -20.56 4.16
N LEU A 112 11.02 -20.71 5.08
CA LEU A 112 10.94 -21.83 6.01
C LEU A 112 10.31 -23.08 5.41
N ASP A 113 9.33 -22.89 4.53
CA ASP A 113 8.58 -23.95 3.87
C ASP A 113 8.18 -23.49 2.47
N ASP A 114 8.77 -24.09 1.44
CA ASP A 114 8.47 -23.75 0.04
C ASP A 114 7.06 -24.18 -0.40
N GLN A 115 6.38 -25.01 0.40
CA GLN A 115 4.97 -25.37 0.21
C GLN A 115 4.02 -24.32 0.78
N PHE A 116 4.53 -23.34 1.53
CA PHE A 116 3.73 -22.21 1.98
C PHE A 116 3.20 -21.43 0.77
N GLN A 117 1.88 -21.21 0.74
CA GLN A 117 1.19 -20.52 -0.36
C GLN A 117 1.45 -19.00 -0.37
N ALA A 118 2.72 -18.60 -0.43
CA ALA A 118 3.17 -17.22 -0.34
C ALA A 118 2.54 -16.33 -1.41
N GLY A 119 2.43 -16.83 -2.63
CA GLY A 119 1.75 -16.15 -3.73
C GLY A 119 0.31 -15.78 -3.43
N LYS A 120 -0.44 -16.73 -2.85
CA LYS A 120 -1.83 -16.52 -2.43
C LYS A 120 -1.91 -15.39 -1.41
N TRP A 121 -1.07 -15.43 -0.38
CA TRP A 121 -1.05 -14.41 0.68
C TRP A 121 -0.54 -13.04 0.19
N ALA A 122 0.40 -13.02 -0.76
CA ALA A 122 0.83 -11.79 -1.42
C ALA A 122 -0.31 -11.15 -2.21
N LEU A 123 -1.11 -11.95 -2.93
CA LEU A 123 -2.30 -11.44 -3.63
C LEU A 123 -3.40 -10.97 -2.67
N VAL A 124 -3.60 -11.67 -1.55
CA VAL A 124 -4.50 -11.19 -0.46
C VAL A 124 -4.03 -9.84 0.05
N LEU A 125 -2.73 -9.69 0.31
CA LEU A 125 -2.14 -8.43 0.75
C LEU A 125 -2.39 -7.32 -0.26
N VAL A 126 -2.13 -7.55 -1.55
CA VAL A 126 -2.41 -6.58 -2.64
C VAL A 126 -3.90 -6.21 -2.70
N GLY A 127 -4.81 -7.19 -2.61
CA GLY A 127 -6.25 -6.96 -2.61
C GLY A 127 -6.70 -6.09 -1.43
N LEU A 128 -6.22 -6.40 -0.22
CA LEU A 128 -6.48 -5.59 0.98
C LEU A 128 -5.90 -4.18 0.85
N MET A 129 -4.70 -4.03 0.30
CA MET A 129 -4.08 -2.72 0.07
C MET A 129 -4.94 -1.85 -0.83
N ILE A 130 -5.35 -2.38 -1.99
CA ILE A 130 -6.17 -1.64 -2.96
C ILE A 130 -7.54 -1.30 -2.35
N LEU A 131 -8.15 -2.25 -1.62
CA LEU A 131 -9.44 -2.05 -0.96
C LEU A 131 -9.38 -0.91 0.08
N LEU A 132 -8.36 -0.95 0.95
CA LEU A 132 -8.16 0.05 1.99
C LEU A 132 -7.83 1.40 1.40
N LEU A 133 -6.91 1.48 0.42
CA LEU A 133 -6.58 2.73 -0.26
C LEU A 133 -7.82 3.34 -0.94
N GLY A 134 -8.65 2.52 -1.58
CA GLY A 134 -9.93 2.97 -2.15
C GLY A 134 -10.84 3.63 -1.12
N ASN A 135 -10.95 3.06 0.08
CA ASN A 135 -11.76 3.64 1.15
C ASN A 135 -11.22 5.00 1.65
N TYR A 136 -9.91 5.23 1.55
CA TYR A 136 -9.29 6.50 1.95
C TYR A 136 -9.23 7.56 0.85
N LEU A 137 -9.25 7.19 -0.44
CA LEU A 137 -9.17 8.14 -1.57
C LEU A 137 -10.14 9.34 -1.44
N PRO A 138 -11.44 9.18 -1.11
CA PRO A 138 -12.38 10.30 -1.01
C PRO A 138 -12.04 11.31 0.08
N GLN A 139 -11.22 10.92 1.07
CA GLN A 139 -10.79 11.75 2.19
C GLN A 139 -9.53 12.56 1.87
N VAL A 140 -8.82 12.20 0.81
CA VAL A 140 -7.58 12.86 0.39
C VAL A 140 -7.91 14.24 -0.21
N LYS A 141 -7.41 15.30 0.41
CA LYS A 141 -7.50 16.67 -0.12
C LYS A 141 -6.41 16.93 -1.16
N ASP A 142 -6.58 17.98 -1.95
CA ASP A 142 -5.63 18.38 -2.98
C ASP A 142 -4.23 18.58 -2.41
N ASN A 143 -3.26 17.86 -2.99
CA ASN A 143 -1.87 17.88 -2.56
C ASN A 143 -0.97 17.39 -3.71
N TYR A 144 0.34 17.56 -3.58
CA TYR A 144 1.29 17.20 -4.63
C TYR A 144 1.84 15.77 -4.53
N PHE A 145 1.52 14.99 -3.49
CA PHE A 145 2.19 13.71 -3.20
C PHE A 145 1.26 12.48 -3.31
N ILE A 146 0.00 12.60 -2.90
CA ILE A 146 -0.93 11.50 -2.65
C ILE A 146 -2.19 11.68 -3.49
N GLY A 147 -2.59 10.63 -4.21
CA GLY A 147 -3.82 10.60 -5.01
C GLY A 147 -3.57 10.65 -6.52
N ILE A 148 -4.64 10.90 -7.27
CA ILE A 148 -4.65 10.94 -8.74
C ILE A 148 -4.32 12.37 -9.19
N ARG A 149 -3.09 12.56 -9.68
CA ARG A 149 -2.47 13.86 -9.93
C ARG A 149 -2.32 14.14 -11.43
N THR A 150 -3.44 14.39 -12.08
CA THR A 150 -3.48 14.89 -13.46
C THR A 150 -3.42 16.43 -13.48
N PRO A 151 -3.05 17.06 -14.61
CA PRO A 151 -3.01 18.53 -14.70
C PRO A 151 -4.31 19.23 -14.26
N TRP A 152 -5.46 18.63 -14.57
CA TRP A 152 -6.78 19.18 -14.21
C TRP A 152 -7.20 18.92 -12.76
N THR A 153 -6.82 17.79 -12.16
CA THR A 153 -7.11 17.54 -10.74
C THR A 153 -6.27 18.45 -9.84
N LEU A 154 -5.02 18.72 -10.20
CA LEU A 154 -4.16 19.64 -9.46
C LEU A 154 -4.61 21.10 -9.55
N ASN A 155 -5.24 21.49 -10.66
CA ASN A 155 -5.68 22.87 -10.90
C ASN A 155 -7.12 23.16 -10.47
N ASN A 156 -7.91 22.15 -10.12
CA ASN A 156 -9.33 22.33 -9.76
C ASN A 156 -9.77 21.44 -8.58
N PRO A 157 -9.98 22.01 -7.38
CA PRO A 157 -10.38 21.26 -6.19
C PRO A 157 -11.69 20.48 -6.31
N ASP A 158 -12.63 20.92 -7.15
CA ASP A 158 -13.87 20.18 -7.37
C ASP A 158 -13.64 18.95 -8.26
N VAL A 159 -12.80 19.08 -9.30
CA VAL A 159 -12.40 17.96 -10.15
C VAL A 159 -11.63 16.94 -9.32
N TRP A 160 -10.74 17.41 -8.44
CA TRP A 160 -10.06 16.58 -7.45
C TRP A 160 -11.06 15.79 -6.60
N ARG A 161 -11.99 16.47 -5.92
CA ARG A 161 -12.94 15.85 -4.99
C ARG A 161 -13.83 14.82 -5.68
N ARG A 162 -14.37 15.15 -6.85
CA ARG A 162 -15.23 14.24 -7.62
C ARG A 162 -14.45 13.03 -8.10
N THR A 163 -13.25 13.23 -8.65
CA THR A 163 -12.37 12.15 -9.11
C THR A 163 -12.10 11.19 -7.96
N HIS A 164 -11.59 11.68 -6.84
CA HIS A 164 -11.22 10.83 -5.70
C HIS A 164 -12.41 10.12 -5.05
N ARG A 165 -13.60 10.73 -5.05
CA ARG A 165 -14.84 10.07 -4.61
C ARG A 165 -15.21 8.88 -5.51
N PHE A 166 -15.14 9.07 -6.82
CA PHE A 166 -15.39 7.98 -7.78
C PHE A 166 -14.31 6.90 -7.72
N SER A 167 -13.03 7.32 -7.70
CA SER A 167 -11.89 6.41 -7.59
C SER A 167 -11.95 5.58 -6.34
N GLY A 168 -12.42 6.13 -5.21
CA GLY A 168 -12.58 5.37 -3.99
C GLY A 168 -13.48 4.15 -4.16
N LEU A 169 -14.64 4.33 -4.79
CA LEU A 169 -15.55 3.22 -5.11
C LEU A 169 -14.90 2.19 -6.04
N VAL A 170 -14.27 2.64 -7.13
CA VAL A 170 -13.64 1.76 -8.12
C VAL A 170 -12.49 0.97 -7.51
N TRP A 171 -11.65 1.60 -6.70
CA TRP A 171 -10.53 0.96 -6.00
C TRP A 171 -11.03 -0.04 -4.96
N THR A 172 -12.03 0.33 -4.14
CA THR A 172 -12.63 -0.62 -3.19
C THR A 172 -13.21 -1.84 -3.90
N ALA A 173 -13.92 -1.66 -5.02
CA ALA A 173 -14.43 -2.76 -5.83
C ALA A 173 -13.30 -3.61 -6.44
N GLY A 174 -12.26 -2.98 -6.99
CA GLY A 174 -11.09 -3.68 -7.56
C GLY A 174 -10.33 -4.51 -6.52
N GLY A 175 -10.14 -3.97 -5.31
CA GLY A 175 -9.54 -4.72 -4.21
C GLY A 175 -10.39 -5.93 -3.81
N LEU A 176 -11.72 -5.76 -3.74
CA LEU A 176 -12.64 -6.87 -3.45
C LEU A 176 -12.63 -7.96 -4.54
N LEU A 177 -12.58 -7.56 -5.82
CA LEU A 177 -12.46 -8.50 -6.94
C LEU A 177 -11.18 -9.32 -6.85
N ILE A 178 -10.05 -8.69 -6.51
CA ILE A 178 -8.79 -9.42 -6.28
C ILE A 178 -8.96 -10.43 -5.14
N LEU A 179 -9.52 -10.01 -4.00
CA LEU A 179 -9.73 -10.88 -2.84
C LEU A 179 -10.63 -12.08 -3.14
N ILE A 180 -11.69 -11.89 -3.93
CA ILE A 180 -12.54 -12.99 -4.40
C ILE A 180 -11.77 -13.90 -5.36
N GLY A 181 -11.03 -13.29 -6.30
CA GLY A 181 -10.27 -14.01 -7.33
C GLY A 181 -9.21 -14.96 -6.77
N VAL A 182 -8.62 -14.64 -5.62
CA VAL A 182 -7.64 -15.50 -4.93
C VAL A 182 -8.18 -16.89 -4.57
N PHE A 183 -9.49 -17.05 -4.43
CA PHE A 183 -10.13 -18.35 -4.13
C PHE A 183 -10.61 -19.10 -5.37
N LEU A 184 -10.40 -18.56 -6.57
CA LEU A 184 -10.79 -19.16 -7.83
C LEU A 184 -9.63 -19.90 -8.51
N PRO A 185 -9.89 -20.75 -9.52
CA PRO A 185 -8.84 -21.36 -10.32
C PRO A 185 -7.89 -20.32 -10.95
N LYS A 186 -6.61 -20.70 -11.11
CA LYS A 186 -5.52 -19.81 -11.57
C LYS A 186 -5.88 -18.92 -12.77
N PRO A 187 -6.54 -19.42 -13.85
CA PRO A 187 -6.93 -18.56 -14.97
C PRO A 187 -7.88 -17.44 -14.54
N ALA A 188 -8.93 -17.76 -13.77
CA ALA A 188 -9.89 -16.79 -13.28
C ALA A 188 -9.26 -15.79 -12.30
N MET A 189 -8.38 -16.26 -11.41
CA MET A 189 -7.60 -15.40 -10.52
C MET A 189 -6.79 -14.35 -11.29
N VAL A 190 -6.01 -14.77 -12.29
CA VAL A 190 -5.19 -13.87 -13.13
C VAL A 190 -6.08 -12.89 -13.89
N THR A 191 -7.17 -13.36 -14.49
CA THR A 191 -8.14 -12.48 -15.19
C THR A 191 -8.71 -11.43 -14.25
N MET A 192 -9.13 -11.80 -13.03
CA MET A 192 -9.66 -10.85 -12.05
C MET A 192 -8.61 -9.85 -11.57
N LEU A 193 -7.36 -10.28 -11.37
CA LEU A 193 -6.27 -9.38 -11.02
C LEU A 193 -6.03 -8.35 -12.12
N VAL A 194 -5.83 -8.79 -13.36
CA VAL A 194 -5.57 -7.90 -14.51
C VAL A 194 -6.75 -6.97 -14.76
N ALA A 195 -7.98 -7.49 -14.74
CA ALA A 195 -9.18 -6.68 -14.92
C ALA A 195 -9.29 -5.61 -13.81
N SER A 196 -9.04 -5.98 -12.55
CA SER A 196 -9.07 -5.04 -11.43
C SER A 196 -8.03 -3.94 -11.59
N LEU A 197 -6.78 -4.28 -11.91
CA LEU A 197 -5.71 -3.31 -12.14
C LEU A 197 -6.02 -2.36 -13.30
N ALA A 198 -6.59 -2.88 -14.39
CA ALA A 198 -7.05 -2.07 -15.51
C ALA A 198 -8.18 -1.11 -15.11
N LEU A 199 -9.20 -1.60 -14.39
CA LEU A 199 -10.34 -0.79 -13.95
C LEU A 199 -9.92 0.34 -13.00
N ILE A 200 -9.10 0.04 -11.98
CA ILE A 200 -8.67 1.05 -10.99
C ILE A 200 -7.74 2.11 -11.57
N THR A 201 -7.16 1.86 -12.75
CA THR A 201 -6.27 2.80 -13.44
C THR A 201 -7.03 3.59 -14.50
N ILE A 202 -7.70 2.89 -15.43
CA ILE A 202 -8.32 3.49 -16.61
C ILE A 202 -9.55 4.32 -16.22
N LEU A 203 -10.45 3.77 -15.38
CA LEU A 203 -11.71 4.46 -15.06
C LEU A 203 -11.47 5.79 -14.33
N PRO A 204 -10.62 5.87 -13.30
CA PRO A 204 -10.33 7.15 -12.65
C PRO A 204 -9.69 8.19 -13.56
N LEU A 205 -8.75 7.79 -14.42
CA LEU A 205 -8.10 8.72 -15.35
C LEU A 205 -9.12 9.27 -16.35
N PHE A 206 -9.91 8.39 -16.96
CA PHE A 206 -10.96 8.77 -17.89
C PHE A 206 -12.01 9.68 -17.24
N TYR A 207 -12.50 9.31 -16.05
CA TYR A 207 -13.47 10.10 -15.30
C TYR A 207 -12.93 11.49 -14.94
N SER A 208 -11.67 11.57 -14.55
CA SER A 208 -11.02 12.83 -14.23
C SER A 208 -10.96 13.77 -15.44
N TRP A 209 -10.63 13.24 -16.62
CA TRP A 209 -10.62 13.99 -17.89
C TRP A 209 -12.03 14.46 -18.27
N MET A 210 -13.02 13.56 -18.23
CA MET A 210 -14.40 13.87 -18.58
C MET A 210 -14.99 15.01 -17.73
N ILE A 211 -14.75 15.03 -16.41
CA ILE A 211 -15.22 16.13 -15.56
C ILE A 211 -14.49 17.43 -15.88
N SER A 212 -13.19 17.35 -16.18
CA SER A 212 -12.41 18.53 -16.57
C SER A 212 -12.98 19.19 -17.83
N GLU A 213 -13.30 18.41 -18.87
CA GLU A 213 -13.87 18.96 -20.12
C GLU A 213 -15.26 19.55 -19.91
N ARG A 214 -16.12 18.90 -19.10
CA ARG A 214 -17.45 19.45 -18.75
C ARG A 214 -17.39 20.76 -17.97
N LYS A 215 -16.26 21.12 -17.37
CA LYS A 215 -16.06 22.40 -16.67
C LYS A 215 -15.47 23.49 -17.57
N LYS A 216 -14.93 23.12 -18.74
CA LYS A 216 -14.42 24.08 -19.73
C LYS A 216 -15.52 24.55 -20.68
N ALA A 217 -16.51 23.70 -20.96
CA ALA A 217 -17.73 24.02 -21.68
C ALA A 217 -18.71 24.81 -20.78
#